data_AF-A0A8H4XCH5-F1
#
_entry.id   AF-A0A8H4XCH5-F1
#
_cell.length_a   1.000
_cell.length_b   1.000
_cell.length_c   1.000
_cell.angle_alpha   90.00
_cell.angle_beta   90.00
_cell.angle_gamma   90.00
#
_symmetry.space_group_name_H-M   'P 1'
#
loop_
_entity.id
_entity.type
_entity.pdbx_description
1 polymer ?
#
loop_
_entity_poly.entity_id
_entity_poly.type
_entity_poly.pdbx_seq_one_letter_code
_entity_poly.pdbx_strand_id
1 'polypeptide(L)'
;MPSPPHRILSPRACDLEACDGIKRDFLRCSACQIAYYCRPDHQVADRKRHKNGCNALKNARKTLEKEEKQLRDHPGDMFCPPNIFENGVGHFWGISETRDYMRARYHMVDIMLQVFGAPGGRVDAVQEALDNLLDMLRLCRGDNMGVRDLVPALYIRLNKDQAAYDFLKWYATTGHESNYDWGDTDLPYLDVKDADVLENPLDVWTNGRYLSLSHVAAVTLIKVRILLDLQAAQNTTRALNGTVPPEIIELIRGQLVGSIVESRPEVLMGGTEELASLIQKIKDQVTALYKSINTYNPHFWRLMLSDPYAAAQQKPGMYSHETKEEACLMIGYCLASWVETPGAFDTIRTLSKTI
;
A
#
# COMPACT_ATOMS: atom_id res chain seq x y z
N MET A 1 -7.87 20.77 -12.74
CA MET A 1 -8.91 19.71 -12.69
C MET A 1 -9.32 19.50 -11.24
N PRO A 2 -10.58 19.14 -10.94
CA PRO A 2 -11.00 18.81 -9.59
C PRO A 2 -10.17 17.63 -9.03
N SER A 3 -10.01 17.55 -7.72
CA SER A 3 -9.35 16.39 -7.08
C SER A 3 -10.18 15.12 -7.33
N PRO A 4 -9.56 13.94 -7.45
CA PRO A 4 -10.29 12.67 -7.49
C PRO A 4 -11.32 12.60 -6.35
N PRO A 5 -12.53 12.06 -6.59
CA PRO A 5 -13.49 11.88 -5.51
C PRO A 5 -12.88 10.97 -4.45
N HIS A 6 -12.96 11.39 -3.19
CA HIS A 6 -12.49 10.61 -2.06
C HIS A 6 -13.19 9.24 -2.02
N ARG A 7 -12.43 8.19 -1.74
CA ARG A 7 -12.94 6.82 -1.57
C ARG A 7 -12.54 6.34 -0.18
N ILE A 8 -13.28 5.40 0.38
CA ILE A 8 -12.92 4.76 1.65
C ILE A 8 -12.81 3.27 1.37
N LEU A 9 -11.73 2.65 1.84
CA LEU A 9 -11.60 1.21 1.77
C LEU A 9 -12.78 0.57 2.52
N SER A 10 -13.60 -0.19 1.79
CA SER A 10 -14.84 -0.72 2.32
C SER A 10 -14.55 -1.87 3.28
N PRO A 11 -15.15 -1.88 4.49
CA PRO A 11 -15.07 -3.03 5.37
C PRO A 11 -15.78 -4.24 4.73
N ARG A 12 -15.61 -5.42 5.33
CA ARG A 12 -16.36 -6.61 4.93
C ARG A 12 -17.86 -6.33 5.06
N ALA A 13 -18.57 -6.47 3.95
CA ALA A 13 -20.01 -6.25 3.86
C ALA A 13 -20.60 -7.10 2.74
N CYS A 14 -21.94 -7.11 2.63
CA CYS A 14 -22.62 -7.74 1.51
C CYS A 14 -22.28 -7.01 0.20
N ASP A 15 -21.89 -7.76 -0.83
CA ASP A 15 -21.50 -7.19 -2.12
C ASP A 15 -22.65 -6.69 -2.99
N LEU A 16 -23.89 -7.05 -2.65
CA LEU A 16 -25.07 -6.46 -3.26
C LEU A 16 -25.27 -5.01 -2.78
N GLU A 17 -25.18 -4.05 -3.70
CA GLU A 17 -25.23 -2.59 -3.40
C GLU A 17 -26.49 -2.15 -2.66
N ALA A 18 -27.65 -2.77 -2.93
CA ALA A 18 -28.93 -2.43 -2.30
C ALA A 18 -29.16 -3.11 -0.94
N CYS A 19 -28.15 -3.75 -0.36
CA CYS A 19 -28.28 -4.46 0.91
C CYS A 19 -27.86 -3.59 2.09
N ASP A 20 -28.79 -3.39 3.04
CA ASP A 20 -28.54 -2.63 4.28
C ASP A 20 -27.68 -3.38 5.32
N GLY A 21 -27.06 -4.50 4.95
CA GLY A 21 -25.86 -5.02 5.62
C GLY A 21 -25.94 -5.33 7.13
N ILE A 22 -27.09 -5.72 7.68
CA ILE A 22 -27.27 -5.87 9.14
C ILE A 22 -26.62 -7.17 9.70
N LYS A 23 -26.24 -8.14 8.86
CA LYS A 23 -25.67 -9.43 9.32
C LYS A 23 -24.16 -9.40 9.47
N ARG A 24 -23.66 -10.07 10.52
CA ARG A 24 -22.21 -10.29 10.75
C ARG A 24 -21.70 -11.59 10.10
N ASP A 25 -22.56 -12.58 9.94
CA ASP A 25 -22.21 -13.86 9.30
C ASP A 25 -22.51 -13.80 7.81
N PHE A 26 -21.46 -13.63 7.01
CA PHE A 26 -21.55 -13.57 5.56
C PHE A 26 -21.20 -14.91 4.92
N LEU A 27 -21.95 -15.27 3.88
CA LEU A 27 -21.60 -16.34 2.96
C LEU A 27 -20.52 -15.85 1.99
N ARG A 28 -19.36 -16.52 1.99
CA ARG A 28 -18.28 -16.25 1.04
C ARG A 28 -18.60 -16.93 -0.29
N CYS A 29 -18.41 -16.21 -1.40
CA CYS A 29 -18.56 -16.77 -2.74
C CYS A 29 -17.59 -17.94 -2.94
N SER A 30 -18.12 -19.15 -3.14
CA SER A 30 -17.31 -20.36 -3.24
C SER A 30 -16.36 -20.39 -4.46
N ALA A 31 -16.64 -19.56 -5.47
CA ALA A 31 -15.86 -19.49 -6.71
C ALA A 31 -14.64 -18.57 -6.60
N CYS A 32 -14.85 -17.28 -6.30
CA CYS A 32 -13.75 -16.32 -6.24
C CYS A 32 -13.11 -16.21 -4.85
N GLN A 33 -13.84 -16.62 -3.81
CA GLN A 33 -13.43 -16.52 -2.41
C GLN A 33 -13.12 -15.07 -1.99
N ILE A 34 -13.68 -14.04 -2.62
CA ILE A 34 -13.44 -12.64 -2.19
C ILE A 34 -14.75 -11.88 -1.91
N ALA A 35 -15.84 -12.24 -2.61
CA ALA A 35 -17.14 -11.60 -2.39
C ALA A 35 -17.90 -12.26 -1.22
N TYR A 36 -18.68 -11.45 -0.52
CA TYR A 36 -19.46 -11.80 0.66
C TYR A 36 -20.93 -11.43 0.48
N TYR A 37 -21.83 -12.29 0.95
CA TYR A 37 -23.27 -12.09 0.82
C TYR A 37 -24.00 -12.48 2.09
N CYS A 38 -25.02 -11.70 2.50
CA CYS A 38 -25.83 -12.03 3.68
C CYS A 38 -26.64 -13.34 3.52
N ARG A 39 -27.03 -13.65 2.27
CA ARG A 39 -27.93 -14.76 1.89
C ARG A 39 -27.66 -15.19 0.44
N PRO A 40 -28.03 -16.42 0.05
CA PRO A 40 -27.84 -16.89 -1.33
C PRO A 40 -28.54 -16.02 -2.38
N ASP A 41 -29.73 -15.48 -2.08
CA ASP A 41 -30.47 -14.64 -3.02
C ASP A 41 -29.71 -13.36 -3.40
N HIS A 42 -28.93 -12.79 -2.47
CA HIS A 42 -28.12 -11.60 -2.77
C HIS A 42 -26.98 -11.93 -3.73
N GLN A 43 -26.39 -13.12 -3.62
CA GLN A 43 -25.39 -13.61 -4.56
C GLN A 43 -26.01 -13.81 -5.95
N VAL A 44 -27.24 -14.34 -6.02
CA VAL A 44 -27.95 -14.52 -7.29
C VAL A 44 -28.26 -13.16 -7.93
N ALA A 45 -28.72 -12.18 -7.15
CA ALA A 45 -29.00 -10.83 -7.62
C ALA A 45 -27.74 -10.10 -8.11
N ASP A 46 -26.62 -10.20 -7.39
CA ASP A 46 -25.36 -9.56 -7.75
C ASP A 46 -24.62 -10.28 -8.92
N ARG A 47 -25.06 -11.49 -9.28
CA ARG A 47 -24.39 -12.35 -10.28
C ARG A 47 -24.04 -11.63 -11.57
N LYS A 48 -24.92 -10.76 -12.10
CA LYS A 48 -24.68 -10.06 -13.37
C LYS A 48 -23.45 -9.15 -13.30
N ARG A 49 -23.28 -8.41 -12.20
CA ARG A 49 -22.15 -7.51 -11.96
C ARG A 49 -20.90 -8.30 -11.56
N HIS A 50 -21.07 -9.29 -10.70
CA HIS A 50 -19.98 -10.09 -10.12
C HIS A 50 -19.33 -11.10 -11.08
N LYS A 51 -20.09 -11.70 -12.00
CA LYS A 51 -19.70 -12.90 -12.78
C LYS A 51 -18.35 -12.78 -13.49
N ASN A 52 -18.06 -11.68 -14.16
CA ASN A 52 -16.84 -11.55 -14.97
C ASN A 52 -15.59 -11.53 -14.07
N GLY A 53 -15.60 -10.66 -13.07
CA GLY A 53 -14.53 -10.58 -12.07
C GLY A 53 -14.38 -11.88 -11.26
N CYS A 54 -15.50 -12.49 -10.89
CA CYS A 54 -15.52 -13.79 -10.21
C CYS A 54 -14.84 -14.89 -11.03
N ASN A 55 -15.17 -14.98 -12.32
CA ASN A 55 -14.61 -16.00 -13.19
C ASN A 55 -13.11 -15.77 -13.45
N ALA A 56 -12.70 -14.51 -13.63
CA ALA A 56 -11.29 -14.16 -13.78
C ALA A 56 -10.47 -14.62 -12.57
N LEU A 57 -10.90 -14.25 -11.35
CA LEU A 57 -10.18 -14.63 -10.14
C LEU A 57 -10.23 -16.14 -9.87
N LYS A 58 -11.37 -16.79 -10.11
CA LYS A 58 -11.50 -18.25 -10.00
C LYS A 58 -10.50 -18.97 -10.92
N ASN A 59 -10.38 -18.51 -12.17
CA ASN A 59 -9.47 -19.12 -13.13
C ASN A 59 -8.01 -18.88 -12.75
N ALA A 60 -7.65 -17.66 -12.32
CA ALA A 60 -6.31 -17.36 -11.84
C ALA A 60 -5.92 -18.21 -10.63
N ARG A 61 -6.83 -18.41 -9.67
CA ARG A 61 -6.61 -19.28 -8.51
C ARG A 61 -6.41 -20.74 -8.92
N LYS A 62 -7.21 -21.26 -9.86
CA LYS A 62 -7.02 -22.61 -10.40
C LYS A 62 -5.66 -22.79 -11.09
N THR A 63 -5.19 -21.78 -11.82
CA THR A 63 -3.85 -21.82 -12.41
C THR A 63 -2.80 -21.88 -11.31
N LEU A 64 -2.89 -21.01 -10.30
CA LEU A 64 -1.98 -21.01 -9.17
C LEU A 64 -1.97 -22.37 -8.44
N GLU A 65 -3.13 -22.94 -8.13
CA GLU A 65 -3.27 -24.26 -7.48
C GLU A 65 -2.63 -25.38 -8.32
N LYS A 66 -2.75 -25.32 -9.65
CA LYS A 66 -2.13 -26.28 -10.56
C LYS A 66 -0.61 -26.17 -10.52
N GLU A 67 -0.06 -24.96 -10.66
CA GLU A 67 1.39 -24.73 -10.62
C GLU A 67 1.96 -25.10 -9.23
N GLU A 68 1.26 -24.76 -8.15
CA GLU A 68 1.65 -25.15 -6.79
C GLU A 68 1.68 -26.67 -6.63
N LYS A 69 0.64 -27.36 -7.10
CA LYS A 69 0.58 -28.83 -7.03
C LYS A 69 1.72 -29.46 -7.82
N GLN A 70 2.01 -28.97 -9.02
CA GLN A 70 3.13 -29.47 -9.83
C GLN A 70 4.46 -29.33 -9.10
N LEU A 71 4.69 -28.21 -8.42
CA LEU A 71 5.88 -27.98 -7.61
C LEU A 71 5.94 -28.87 -6.36
N ARG A 72 4.82 -29.11 -5.69
CA ARG A 72 4.75 -29.99 -4.51
C ARG A 72 4.93 -31.47 -4.87
N ASP A 73 4.40 -31.88 -6.01
CA ASP A 73 4.51 -33.26 -6.52
C ASP A 73 5.88 -33.53 -7.18
N HIS A 74 6.72 -32.49 -7.36
CA HIS A 74 8.03 -32.64 -8.00
C HIS A 74 8.99 -33.44 -7.11
N PRO A 75 9.54 -34.58 -7.58
CA PRO A 75 10.38 -35.46 -6.77
C PRO A 75 11.77 -34.88 -6.46
N GLY A 76 12.12 -33.76 -7.12
CA GLY A 76 13.44 -33.16 -7.11
C GLY A 76 14.34 -33.73 -8.21
N ASP A 77 15.24 -32.90 -8.73
CA ASP A 77 16.26 -33.25 -9.71
C ASP A 77 17.52 -32.37 -9.57
N MET A 78 18.39 -32.40 -10.58
CA MET A 78 19.64 -31.64 -10.60
C MET A 78 19.46 -30.11 -10.52
N PHE A 79 18.32 -29.58 -11.00
CA PHE A 79 18.06 -28.15 -11.13
C PHE A 79 16.97 -27.65 -10.17
N CYS A 80 16.08 -28.53 -9.74
CA CYS A 80 14.97 -28.22 -8.84
C CYS A 80 15.04 -29.13 -7.60
N PRO A 81 15.34 -28.60 -6.39
CA PRO A 81 15.40 -29.43 -5.19
C PRO A 81 14.02 -29.99 -4.80
N PRO A 82 13.96 -31.15 -4.13
CA PRO A 82 12.71 -31.66 -3.56
C PRO A 82 12.19 -30.71 -2.48
N ASN A 83 10.89 -30.75 -2.18
CA ASN A 83 10.25 -29.86 -1.17
C ASN A 83 10.63 -28.39 -1.41
N ILE A 84 10.35 -27.91 -2.63
CA ILE A 84 10.84 -26.63 -3.14
C ILE A 84 10.40 -25.41 -2.30
N PHE A 85 9.27 -25.51 -1.60
CA PHE A 85 8.75 -24.42 -0.75
C PHE A 85 9.51 -24.26 0.57
N GLU A 86 10.31 -25.25 0.92
CA GLU A 86 11.19 -25.27 2.09
C GLU A 86 12.64 -25.07 1.65
N ASN A 87 13.09 -25.84 0.65
CA ASN A 87 14.49 -25.90 0.24
C ASN A 87 14.89 -24.87 -0.84
N GLY A 88 13.91 -24.25 -1.50
CA GLY A 88 14.14 -23.25 -2.55
C GLY A 88 13.99 -21.80 -2.11
N VAL A 89 13.56 -21.56 -0.86
CA VAL A 89 13.30 -20.21 -0.32
C VAL A 89 14.54 -19.32 -0.47
N GLY A 90 14.35 -18.06 -0.89
CA GLY A 90 15.44 -17.14 -1.22
C GLY A 90 15.91 -17.25 -2.68
N HIS A 91 15.73 -18.42 -3.31
CA HIS A 91 16.22 -18.73 -4.65
C HIS A 91 15.12 -19.02 -5.69
N PHE A 92 13.84 -18.79 -5.35
CA PHE A 92 12.70 -19.11 -6.23
C PHE A 92 12.79 -18.52 -7.64
N TRP A 93 13.46 -17.39 -7.85
CA TRP A 93 13.60 -16.86 -9.20
C TRP A 93 14.75 -17.50 -10.00
N GLY A 94 15.78 -17.99 -9.31
CA GLY A 94 16.90 -18.70 -9.93
C GLY A 94 16.49 -20.07 -10.48
N ILE A 95 15.51 -20.70 -9.85
CA ILE A 95 14.95 -22.00 -10.23
C ILE A 95 13.89 -21.78 -11.31
N SER A 96 13.96 -22.51 -12.42
CA SER A 96 13.15 -22.19 -13.61
C SER A 96 11.70 -22.61 -13.44
N GLU A 97 11.48 -23.75 -12.81
CA GLU A 97 10.19 -24.41 -12.56
C GLU A 97 9.28 -23.55 -11.67
N THR A 98 9.86 -22.81 -10.72
CA THR A 98 9.13 -21.96 -9.77
C THR A 98 8.66 -20.63 -10.36
N ARG A 99 9.17 -20.23 -11.53
CA ARG A 99 8.82 -18.94 -12.15
C ARG A 99 7.36 -18.87 -12.58
N ASP A 100 6.82 -19.98 -13.08
CA ASP A 100 5.42 -20.03 -13.53
C ASP A 100 4.45 -19.95 -12.35
N TYR A 101 4.80 -20.57 -11.22
CA TYR A 101 4.09 -20.37 -9.96
C TYR A 101 4.12 -18.90 -9.50
N MET A 102 5.29 -18.25 -9.50
CA MET A 102 5.43 -16.85 -9.07
C MET A 102 4.61 -15.90 -9.97
N ARG A 103 4.63 -16.13 -11.29
CA ARG A 103 3.82 -15.37 -12.25
C ARG A 103 2.32 -15.62 -12.06
N ALA A 104 1.91 -16.87 -11.88
CA ALA A 104 0.50 -17.22 -11.64
C ALA A 104 -0.02 -16.57 -10.35
N ARG A 105 0.82 -16.51 -9.30
CA ARG A 105 0.48 -15.88 -8.03
C ARG A 105 0.31 -14.37 -8.15
N TYR A 106 1.25 -13.69 -8.80
CA TYR A 106 1.11 -12.27 -9.08
C TYR A 106 -0.10 -11.97 -9.96
N HIS A 107 -0.36 -12.79 -10.99
CA HIS A 107 -1.53 -12.61 -11.84
C HIS A 107 -2.85 -12.71 -11.06
N MET A 108 -2.94 -13.62 -10.09
CA MET A 108 -4.07 -13.70 -9.17
C MET A 108 -4.21 -12.43 -8.33
N VAL A 109 -3.10 -11.92 -7.76
CA VAL A 109 -3.09 -10.66 -6.98
C VAL A 109 -3.51 -9.48 -7.84
N ASP A 110 -2.99 -9.36 -9.06
CA ASP A 110 -3.31 -8.28 -9.99
C ASP A 110 -4.81 -8.26 -10.32
N ILE A 111 -5.41 -9.42 -10.65
CA ILE A 111 -6.86 -9.52 -10.85
C ILE A 111 -7.61 -9.14 -9.57
N MET A 112 -7.18 -9.62 -8.41
CA MET A 112 -7.84 -9.35 -7.13
C MET A 112 -7.87 -7.84 -6.84
N LEU A 113 -6.74 -7.16 -6.99
CA LEU A 113 -6.63 -5.72 -6.78
C LEU A 113 -7.42 -4.94 -7.83
N GLN A 114 -7.43 -5.35 -9.09
CA GLN A 114 -8.18 -4.64 -10.13
C GLN A 114 -9.70 -4.78 -10.01
N VAL A 115 -10.17 -5.96 -9.63
CA VAL A 115 -11.60 -6.28 -9.61
C VAL A 115 -12.25 -5.98 -8.27
N PHE A 116 -11.58 -6.31 -7.18
CA PHE A 116 -12.15 -6.25 -5.82
C PHE A 116 -11.41 -5.25 -4.92
N GLY A 117 -10.16 -4.93 -5.22
CA GLY A 117 -9.30 -4.04 -4.45
C GLY A 117 -9.04 -2.68 -5.09
N ALA A 118 -9.85 -2.22 -6.05
CA ALA A 118 -9.72 -0.90 -6.67
C ALA A 118 -9.88 0.22 -5.62
N PRO A 119 -9.66 1.51 -5.92
CA PRO A 119 -9.90 2.59 -4.95
C PRO A 119 -11.32 2.52 -4.36
N GLY A 120 -11.43 2.35 -3.04
CA GLY A 120 -12.68 2.11 -2.31
C GLY A 120 -13.17 0.65 -2.29
N GLY A 121 -12.33 -0.29 -2.74
CA GLY A 121 -12.60 -1.73 -2.81
C GLY A 121 -12.72 -2.40 -1.43
N ARG A 122 -12.64 -3.73 -1.38
CA ARG A 122 -12.82 -4.50 -0.14
C ARG A 122 -11.52 -4.64 0.64
N VAL A 123 -11.58 -4.40 1.95
CA VAL A 123 -10.46 -4.59 2.88
C VAL A 123 -9.87 -5.99 2.81
N ASP A 124 -10.72 -7.03 2.70
CA ASP A 124 -10.27 -8.43 2.62
C ASP A 124 -9.47 -8.71 1.35
N ALA A 125 -9.82 -8.09 0.22
CA ALA A 125 -9.09 -8.24 -1.03
C ALA A 125 -7.70 -7.57 -0.95
N VAL A 126 -7.61 -6.41 -0.29
CA VAL A 126 -6.35 -5.70 -0.06
C VAL A 126 -5.45 -6.49 0.91
N GLN A 127 -6.03 -7.07 1.96
CA GLN A 127 -5.29 -7.89 2.92
C GLN A 127 -4.80 -9.20 2.27
N GLU A 128 -5.65 -9.95 1.57
CA GLU A 128 -5.24 -11.19 0.89
C GLU A 128 -4.19 -10.92 -0.21
N ALA A 129 -4.30 -9.79 -0.92
CA ALA A 129 -3.26 -9.35 -1.87
C ALA A 129 -1.93 -9.08 -1.16
N LEU A 130 -1.93 -8.32 -0.07
CA LEU A 130 -0.72 -8.03 0.71
C LEU A 130 -0.06 -9.32 1.21
N ASP A 131 -0.84 -10.25 1.76
CA ASP A 131 -0.32 -11.52 2.28
C ASP A 131 0.36 -12.35 1.17
N ASN A 132 -0.22 -12.36 -0.03
CA ASN A 132 0.39 -13.03 -1.18
C ASN A 132 1.70 -12.35 -1.63
N LEU A 133 1.73 -11.01 -1.67
CA LEU A 133 2.95 -10.28 -2.06
C LEU A 133 4.08 -10.47 -1.04
N LEU A 134 3.77 -10.46 0.26
CA LEU A 134 4.76 -10.71 1.31
C LEU A 134 5.31 -12.15 1.24
N ASP A 135 4.45 -13.15 0.96
CA ASP A 135 4.93 -14.51 0.78
C ASP A 135 5.76 -14.66 -0.50
N MET A 136 5.42 -13.96 -1.59
CA MET A 136 6.27 -13.89 -2.78
C MET A 136 7.65 -13.30 -2.46
N LEU A 137 7.71 -12.24 -1.66
CA LEU A 137 8.97 -11.65 -1.20
C LEU A 137 9.76 -12.59 -0.27
N ARG A 138 9.08 -13.37 0.59
CA ARG A 138 9.74 -14.43 1.38
C ARG A 138 10.39 -15.48 0.48
N LEU A 139 9.67 -15.93 -0.56
CA LEU A 139 10.16 -16.92 -1.51
C LEU A 139 11.32 -16.37 -2.37
N CYS A 140 11.27 -15.08 -2.72
CA CYS A 140 12.28 -14.40 -3.53
C CYS A 140 12.58 -13.00 -2.96
N ARG A 141 13.51 -12.93 -1.99
CA ARG A 141 13.85 -11.67 -1.30
C ARG A 141 14.43 -10.62 -2.25
N GLY A 142 15.16 -11.07 -3.27
CA GLY A 142 15.72 -10.22 -4.34
C GLY A 142 14.68 -9.57 -5.25
N ASP A 143 13.41 -9.95 -5.12
CA ASP A 143 12.25 -9.32 -5.77
C ASP A 143 12.40 -9.10 -7.28
N ASN A 144 12.75 -10.16 -8.01
CA ASN A 144 12.93 -10.08 -9.46
C ASN A 144 11.66 -9.70 -10.24
N MET A 145 10.49 -9.76 -9.61
CA MET A 145 9.20 -9.35 -10.19
C MET A 145 8.80 -7.92 -9.82
N GLY A 146 9.53 -7.24 -8.94
CA GLY A 146 9.25 -5.86 -8.52
C GLY A 146 7.99 -5.73 -7.66
N VAL A 147 7.57 -6.78 -6.96
CA VAL A 147 6.34 -6.75 -6.16
C VAL A 147 6.44 -5.87 -4.91
N ARG A 148 7.66 -5.55 -4.46
CA ARG A 148 7.90 -4.64 -3.31
C ARG A 148 7.38 -3.22 -3.55
N ASP A 149 7.15 -2.83 -4.80
CA ASP A 149 6.64 -1.50 -5.15
C ASP A 149 5.15 -1.33 -4.81
N LEU A 150 4.40 -2.44 -4.71
CA LEU A 150 2.98 -2.41 -4.36
C LEU A 150 2.75 -2.45 -2.85
N VAL A 151 3.64 -3.12 -2.10
CA VAL A 151 3.44 -3.46 -0.69
C VAL A 151 3.19 -2.24 0.21
N PRO A 152 3.97 -1.14 0.15
CA PRO A 152 3.74 0.02 1.02
C PRO A 152 2.36 0.63 0.86
N ALA A 153 1.87 0.74 -0.39
CA ALA A 153 0.56 1.28 -0.66
C ALA A 153 -0.55 0.41 -0.06
N LEU A 154 -0.43 -0.92 -0.09
CA LEU A 154 -1.40 -1.83 0.53
C LEU A 154 -1.41 -1.71 2.06
N TYR A 155 -0.24 -1.59 2.70
CA TYR A 155 -0.17 -1.34 4.14
C TYR A 155 -0.89 -0.03 4.53
N ILE A 156 -0.64 1.06 3.79
CA ILE A 156 -1.28 2.36 4.04
C ILE A 156 -2.80 2.26 3.95
N ARG A 157 -3.32 1.58 2.90
CA ARG A 157 -4.77 1.36 2.73
C ARG A 157 -5.40 0.58 3.88
N LEU A 158 -4.65 -0.34 4.47
CA LEU A 158 -5.07 -1.14 5.63
C LEU A 158 -4.87 -0.39 6.96
N ASN A 159 -4.54 0.90 6.93
CA ASN A 159 -4.24 1.72 8.11
C ASN A 159 -3.05 1.20 8.94
N LYS A 160 -2.12 0.49 8.28
CA LYS A 160 -0.91 -0.11 8.86
C LYS A 160 0.33 0.74 8.50
N ASP A 161 0.26 2.04 8.75
CA ASP A 161 1.29 2.99 8.34
C ASP A 161 2.66 2.74 8.99
N GLN A 162 2.68 2.31 10.26
CA GLN A 162 3.94 1.95 10.93
C GLN A 162 4.63 0.78 10.22
N ALA A 163 3.88 -0.28 9.87
CA ALA A 163 4.42 -1.41 9.13
C ALA A 163 4.88 -1.01 7.71
N ALA A 164 4.15 -0.08 7.06
CA ALA A 164 4.59 0.50 5.79
C ALA A 164 5.94 1.23 5.95
N TYR A 165 6.07 2.05 6.99
CA TYR A 165 7.29 2.81 7.25
C TYR A 165 8.47 1.92 7.61
N ASP A 166 8.27 0.91 8.47
CA ASP A 166 9.28 -0.07 8.84
C ASP A 166 9.79 -0.84 7.60
N PHE A 167 8.87 -1.27 6.73
CA PHE A 167 9.19 -1.92 5.46
C PHE A 167 10.04 -1.00 4.56
N LEU A 168 9.61 0.25 4.39
CA LEU A 168 10.32 1.24 3.57
C LEU A 168 11.71 1.55 4.14
N LYS A 169 11.83 1.69 5.46
CA LYS A 169 13.09 1.97 6.15
C LYS A 169 14.07 0.81 5.98
N TRP A 170 13.62 -0.44 6.10
CA TRP A 170 14.47 -1.61 5.88
C TRP A 170 15.07 -1.60 4.47
N TYR A 171 14.26 -1.38 3.42
CA TYR A 171 14.76 -1.28 2.05
C TYR A 171 15.66 -0.07 1.80
N ALA A 172 15.47 1.02 2.55
CA ALA A 172 16.28 2.22 2.45
C ALA A 172 17.59 2.17 3.26
N THR A 173 17.77 1.14 4.10
CA THR A 173 18.94 0.95 4.95
C THR A 173 19.61 -0.38 4.60
N THR A 174 19.32 -1.45 5.33
CA THR A 174 19.92 -2.78 5.11
C THR A 174 19.70 -3.29 3.68
N GLY A 175 18.49 -3.15 3.14
CA GLY A 175 18.18 -3.56 1.76
C GLY A 175 18.81 -2.67 0.67
N HIS A 176 19.40 -1.53 1.04
CA HIS A 176 20.14 -0.66 0.13
C HIS A 176 21.66 -0.99 0.12
N GLU A 177 22.13 -1.83 1.05
CA GLU A 177 23.54 -2.23 1.08
C GLU A 177 23.90 -3.04 -0.16
N SER A 178 24.96 -2.62 -0.87
CA SER A 178 25.34 -3.21 -2.16
C SER A 178 25.83 -4.66 -2.05
N ASN A 179 26.20 -5.09 -0.85
CA ASN A 179 26.72 -6.42 -0.52
C ASN A 179 25.70 -7.30 0.23
N TYR A 180 24.44 -6.88 0.35
CA TYR A 180 23.40 -7.72 0.96
C TYR A 180 23.15 -8.97 0.11
N ASP A 181 23.28 -10.16 0.70
CA ASP A 181 23.00 -11.41 0.02
C ASP A 181 21.51 -11.75 0.10
N TRP A 182 20.79 -11.47 -0.99
CA TRP A 182 19.37 -11.75 -1.11
C TRP A 182 19.01 -13.23 -1.08
N GLY A 183 19.97 -14.12 -1.33
CA GLY A 183 19.79 -15.57 -1.28
C GLY A 183 19.95 -16.15 0.12
N ASP A 184 20.70 -15.48 0.99
CA ASP A 184 20.93 -15.95 2.36
C ASP A 184 19.69 -15.70 3.23
N THR A 185 19.01 -16.79 3.59
CA THR A 185 17.80 -16.73 4.41
C THR A 185 18.05 -16.48 5.89
N ASP A 186 19.30 -16.65 6.35
CA ASP A 186 19.68 -16.45 7.74
C ASP A 186 19.99 -14.98 8.06
N LEU A 187 20.21 -14.14 7.03
CA LEU A 187 20.36 -12.70 7.20
C LEU A 187 19.05 -12.03 7.67
N PRO A 188 19.15 -10.95 8.47
CA PRO A 188 18.00 -10.15 8.86
C PRO A 188 17.23 -9.64 7.64
N TYR A 189 15.90 -9.79 7.65
CA TYR A 189 15.03 -9.45 6.55
C TYR A 189 13.71 -8.87 7.05
N LEU A 190 13.41 -7.62 6.67
CA LEU A 190 12.22 -6.87 7.12
C LEU A 190 12.07 -6.85 8.65
N ASP A 191 13.19 -6.77 9.35
CA ASP A 191 13.34 -6.86 10.80
C ASP A 191 13.29 -5.50 11.51
N VAL A 192 13.26 -4.39 10.76
CA VAL A 192 12.93 -3.07 11.33
C VAL A 192 11.52 -3.13 11.92
N LYS A 193 11.39 -2.62 13.15
CA LYS A 193 10.13 -2.49 13.90
C LYS A 193 10.10 -1.16 14.64
N ASP A 194 8.92 -0.55 14.68
CA ASP A 194 8.64 0.67 15.46
C ASP A 194 9.61 1.82 15.14
N ALA A 195 10.01 1.95 13.87
CA ALA A 195 10.86 3.03 13.45
C ALA A 195 10.19 4.40 13.67
N ASP A 196 10.98 5.40 14.02
CA ASP A 196 10.47 6.75 14.23
C ASP A 196 9.97 7.38 12.92
N VAL A 197 8.66 7.31 12.68
CA VAL A 197 7.99 7.94 11.53
C VAL A 197 8.09 9.46 11.52
N LEU A 198 8.53 10.12 12.60
CA LEU A 198 8.74 11.58 12.69
C LEU A 198 10.19 11.98 12.42
N GLU A 199 11.09 11.01 12.23
CA GLU A 199 12.49 11.25 11.88
C GLU A 199 12.60 11.99 10.55
N ASN A 200 13.74 12.63 10.31
CA ASN A 200 13.98 13.28 9.03
C ASN A 200 14.02 12.21 7.93
N PRO A 201 13.43 12.48 6.74
CA PRO A 201 13.56 11.59 5.60
C PRO A 201 15.01 11.18 5.39
N LEU A 202 15.24 9.87 5.17
CA LEU A 202 16.55 9.35 4.88
C LEU A 202 17.10 9.99 3.60
N ASP A 203 18.42 10.15 3.54
CA ASP A 203 19.09 10.84 2.43
C ASP A 203 18.77 10.18 1.07
N VAL A 204 18.65 8.85 1.05
CA VAL A 204 18.26 8.09 -0.16
C VAL A 204 16.88 8.46 -0.70
N TRP A 205 15.99 9.03 0.11
CA TRP A 205 14.66 9.48 -0.31
C TRP A 205 14.60 10.94 -0.74
N THR A 206 15.58 11.76 -0.35
CA THR A 206 15.61 13.20 -0.67
C THR A 206 16.65 13.56 -1.72
N ASN A 207 17.81 12.91 -1.67
CA ASN A 207 18.98 13.21 -2.48
C ASN A 207 19.52 11.98 -3.25
N GLY A 208 18.79 10.87 -3.24
CA GLY A 208 19.19 9.64 -3.93
C GLY A 208 19.30 9.83 -5.44
N ARG A 209 20.38 9.32 -6.03
CA ARG A 209 20.58 9.33 -7.50
C ARG A 209 19.57 8.45 -8.23
N TYR A 210 19.21 7.31 -7.64
CA TYR A 210 18.21 6.39 -8.15
C TYR A 210 17.10 6.24 -7.13
N LEU A 211 15.95 6.84 -7.42
CA LEU A 211 14.83 6.92 -6.49
C LEU A 211 13.86 5.77 -6.74
N SER A 212 13.54 4.99 -5.70
CA SER A 212 12.36 4.11 -5.77
C SER A 212 11.09 4.95 -5.66
N LEU A 213 10.50 5.31 -6.81
CA LEU A 213 9.36 6.23 -6.89
C LEU A 213 8.15 5.78 -6.06
N SER A 214 7.79 4.50 -6.14
CA SER A 214 6.72 3.88 -5.36
C SER A 214 6.93 4.08 -3.86
N HIS A 215 8.16 3.84 -3.39
CA HIS A 215 8.55 3.89 -1.99
C HIS A 215 8.53 5.33 -1.49
N VAL A 216 9.15 6.27 -2.22
CA VAL A 216 9.19 7.67 -1.81
C VAL A 216 7.80 8.30 -1.89
N ALA A 217 6.95 7.91 -2.84
CA ALA A 217 5.54 8.31 -2.87
C ALA A 217 4.79 7.79 -1.63
N ALA A 218 5.06 6.56 -1.18
CA ALA A 218 4.48 6.02 0.04
C ALA A 218 4.99 6.74 1.31
N VAL A 219 6.29 7.02 1.44
CA VAL A 219 6.85 7.84 2.54
C VAL A 219 6.19 9.23 2.54
N THR A 220 6.06 9.85 1.37
CA THR A 220 5.39 11.16 1.23
C THR A 220 3.96 11.10 1.74
N LEU A 221 3.20 10.05 1.38
CA LEU A 221 1.83 9.88 1.82
C LEU A 221 1.74 9.70 3.34
N ILE A 222 2.61 8.89 3.94
CA ILE A 222 2.69 8.72 5.40
C ILE A 222 2.94 10.06 6.09
N LYS A 223 3.88 10.86 5.60
CA LYS A 223 4.17 12.20 6.13
C LYS A 223 2.99 13.16 5.95
N VAL A 224 2.25 13.07 4.84
CA VAL A 224 1.02 13.84 4.61
C VAL A 224 -0.08 13.43 5.59
N ARG A 225 -0.26 12.13 5.87
CA ARG A 225 -1.22 11.66 6.88
C ARG A 225 -0.90 12.21 8.27
N ILE A 226 0.36 12.13 8.68
CA ILE A 226 0.84 12.74 9.94
C ILE A 226 0.54 14.24 9.96
N LEU A 227 0.86 14.96 8.88
CA LEU A 227 0.61 16.40 8.79
C LEU A 227 -0.88 16.75 8.98
N LEU A 228 -1.77 15.99 8.33
CA LEU A 228 -3.21 16.19 8.42
C LEU A 228 -3.72 15.90 9.83
N ASP A 229 -3.26 14.83 10.46
CA ASP A 229 -3.60 14.47 11.84
C ASP A 229 -3.16 15.56 12.83
N LEU A 230 -1.93 16.05 12.71
CA LEU A 230 -1.42 17.12 13.57
C LEU A 230 -2.18 18.44 13.37
N GLN A 231 -2.53 18.77 12.13
CA GLN A 231 -3.35 19.94 11.83
C GLN A 231 -4.77 19.81 12.40
N ALA A 232 -5.39 18.63 12.29
CA ALA A 232 -6.69 18.35 12.89
C ALA A 232 -6.64 18.50 14.42
N ALA A 233 -5.61 17.96 15.07
CA ALA A 233 -5.38 18.12 16.50
C ALA A 233 -5.20 19.60 16.90
N GLN A 234 -4.38 20.36 16.17
CA GLN A 234 -4.18 21.79 16.43
C GLN A 234 -5.47 22.61 16.23
N ASN A 235 -6.22 22.35 15.16
CA ASN A 235 -7.45 23.08 14.86
C ASN A 235 -8.53 22.81 15.90
N THR A 236 -8.68 21.56 16.34
CA THR A 236 -9.59 21.16 17.43
C THR A 236 -9.24 21.88 18.73
N THR A 237 -7.95 21.94 19.06
CA THR A 237 -7.45 22.69 20.21
C THR A 237 -7.89 24.14 20.18
N ARG A 238 -7.64 24.81 19.05
CA ARG A 238 -7.96 26.23 18.89
C ARG A 238 -9.46 26.49 18.91
N ALA A 239 -10.25 25.63 18.28
CA ALA A 239 -11.70 25.78 18.19
C ALA A 239 -12.42 25.56 19.53
N LEU A 240 -11.92 24.65 20.36
CA LEU A 240 -12.57 24.26 21.61
C LEU A 240 -11.94 24.88 22.87
N ASN A 241 -10.80 25.57 22.72
CA ASN A 241 -10.13 26.23 23.83
C ASN A 241 -11.09 27.19 24.57
N GLY A 242 -11.20 27.03 25.89
CA GLY A 242 -12.11 27.81 26.73
C GLY A 242 -13.60 27.48 26.56
N THR A 243 -13.98 26.58 25.65
CA THR A 243 -15.37 26.14 25.45
C THR A 243 -15.69 24.86 26.21
N VAL A 244 -14.73 23.93 26.29
CA VAL A 244 -14.84 22.68 27.04
C VAL A 244 -13.58 22.44 27.87
N PRO A 245 -13.64 21.61 28.93
CA PRO A 245 -12.48 21.23 29.71
C PRO A 245 -11.38 20.60 28.83
N PRO A 246 -10.08 20.82 29.14
CA PRO A 246 -8.97 20.26 28.38
C PRO A 246 -9.05 18.76 28.14
N GLU A 247 -9.55 18.00 29.12
CA GLU A 247 -9.71 16.55 29.06
C GLU A 247 -10.68 16.13 27.95
N ILE A 248 -11.71 16.93 27.68
CA ILE A 248 -12.66 16.70 26.59
C ILE A 248 -12.02 16.99 25.23
N ILE A 249 -11.17 18.02 25.15
CA ILE A 249 -10.41 18.33 23.93
C ILE A 249 -9.47 17.15 23.59
N GLU A 250 -8.81 16.59 24.60
CA GLU A 250 -7.93 15.42 24.44
C GLU A 250 -8.68 14.19 23.90
N LEU A 251 -9.85 13.88 24.48
CA LEU A 251 -10.70 12.79 23.98
C LEU A 251 -11.12 13.00 22.52
N ILE A 252 -11.49 14.23 22.14
CA ILE A 252 -11.89 14.55 20.77
C ILE A 252 -10.69 14.44 19.82
N ARG A 253 -9.50 14.90 20.22
CA ARG A 253 -8.27 14.77 19.40
C ARG A 253 -7.97 13.30 19.11
N GLY A 254 -8.02 12.43 20.11
CA GLY A 254 -7.75 11.00 19.95
C GLY A 254 -8.66 10.31 18.94
N GLN A 255 -9.90 10.77 18.80
CA GLN A 255 -10.87 10.24 17.82
C GLN A 255 -10.71 10.80 16.40
N LEU A 256 -9.96 11.90 16.23
CA LEU A 256 -9.81 12.60 14.95
C LEU A 256 -8.55 12.21 14.18
N VAL A 257 -7.56 11.65 14.87
CA VAL A 257 -6.26 11.32 14.28
C VAL A 257 -6.19 9.85 13.86
N GLY A 258 -5.39 9.57 12.83
CA GLY A 258 -5.07 8.21 12.43
C GLY A 258 -4.17 7.48 13.44
N SER A 259 -3.99 6.18 13.20
CA SER A 259 -3.24 5.26 14.08
C SER A 259 -1.79 5.70 14.34
N ILE A 260 -1.18 6.46 13.42
CA ILE A 260 0.19 6.95 13.55
C ILE A 260 0.34 7.94 14.71
N VAL A 261 -0.56 8.92 14.80
CA VAL A 261 -0.50 9.95 15.84
C VAL A 261 -1.18 9.47 17.11
N GLU A 262 -2.23 8.65 17.00
CA GLU A 262 -2.89 8.01 18.15
C GLU A 262 -1.93 7.19 19.01
N SER A 263 -1.00 6.46 18.38
CA SER A 263 0.02 5.67 19.07
C SER A 263 1.11 6.49 19.77
N ARG A 264 1.07 7.83 19.66
CA ARG A 264 2.08 8.77 20.18
C ARG A 264 1.41 9.85 21.04
N PRO A 265 0.86 9.50 22.21
CA PRO A 265 0.13 10.44 23.06
C PRO A 265 0.97 11.64 23.49
N GLU A 266 2.29 11.50 23.61
CA GLU A 266 3.23 12.59 23.88
C GLU A 266 3.16 13.71 22.83
N VAL A 267 2.89 13.37 21.57
CA VAL A 267 2.73 14.35 20.48
C VAL A 267 1.42 15.12 20.63
N LEU A 268 0.36 14.45 21.10
CA LEU A 268 -0.96 15.04 21.31
C LEU A 268 -1.06 15.84 22.61
N MET A 269 -0.25 15.49 23.62
CA MET A 269 -0.16 16.18 24.91
C MET A 269 0.79 17.38 24.87
N GLY A 270 1.58 17.54 23.81
CA GLY A 270 2.49 18.67 23.63
C GLY A 270 1.79 20.03 23.63
N GLY A 271 2.54 21.07 23.99
CA GLY A 271 2.06 22.45 23.98
C GLY A 271 1.69 22.94 22.57
N THR A 272 0.91 24.02 22.49
CA THR A 272 0.50 24.59 21.18
C THR A 272 1.70 24.97 20.31
N GLU A 273 2.77 25.49 20.92
CA GLU A 273 4.01 25.87 20.23
C GLU A 273 4.80 24.65 19.75
N GLU A 274 4.91 23.61 20.58
CA GLU A 274 5.57 22.34 20.23
C GLU A 274 4.86 21.66 19.05
N LEU A 275 3.52 21.60 19.10
CA LEU A 275 2.70 21.08 18.01
C LEU A 275 2.85 21.91 16.73
N ALA A 276 2.92 23.24 16.84
CA ALA A 276 3.15 24.12 15.68
C ALA A 276 4.53 23.90 15.06
N SER A 277 5.57 23.74 15.89
CA SER A 277 6.94 23.43 15.45
C SER A 277 7.00 22.07 14.75
N LEU A 278 6.34 21.05 15.30
CA LEU A 278 6.27 19.73 14.69
C LEU A 278 5.51 19.77 13.36
N ILE A 279 4.37 20.47 13.28
CA ILE A 279 3.65 20.67 12.02
C ILE A 279 4.56 21.31 10.97
N GLN A 280 5.34 22.32 11.34
CA GLN A 280 6.27 22.96 10.41
C GLN A 280 7.37 21.99 9.97
N LYS A 281 7.97 21.24 10.89
CA LYS A 281 8.95 20.19 10.59
C LYS A 281 8.39 19.19 9.57
N ILE A 282 7.18 18.67 9.79
CA ILE A 282 6.57 17.70 8.86
C ILE A 282 6.25 18.35 7.50
N LYS A 283 5.80 19.61 7.46
CA LYS A 283 5.64 20.35 6.18
C LYS A 283 6.94 20.43 5.40
N ASP A 284 8.05 20.73 6.07
CA ASP A 284 9.37 20.83 5.44
C ASP A 284 9.81 19.45 4.90
N GLN A 285 9.54 18.37 5.63
CA GLN A 285 9.79 17.00 5.18
C GLN A 285 8.96 16.63 3.94
N VAL A 286 7.65 16.91 3.93
CA VAL A 286 6.78 16.69 2.76
C VAL A 286 7.27 17.51 1.56
N THR A 287 7.72 18.75 1.80
CA THR A 287 8.31 19.63 0.79
C THR A 287 9.57 19.02 0.16
N ALA A 288 10.47 18.50 0.98
CA ALA A 288 11.71 17.87 0.52
C ALA A 288 11.43 16.61 -0.33
N LEU A 289 10.53 15.75 0.13
CA LEU A 289 10.13 14.53 -0.58
C LEU A 289 9.42 14.84 -1.91
N TYR A 290 8.51 15.81 -1.91
CA TYR A 290 7.84 16.28 -3.13
C TYR A 290 8.85 16.75 -4.17
N LYS A 291 9.80 17.60 -3.76
CA LYS A 291 10.87 18.10 -4.63
C LYS A 291 11.72 16.96 -5.17
N SER A 292 12.12 16.01 -4.32
CA SER A 292 12.92 14.85 -4.74
C SER A 292 12.23 14.04 -5.83
N ILE A 293 10.95 13.68 -5.65
CA ILE A 293 10.15 12.98 -6.66
C ILE A 293 10.05 13.81 -7.95
N ASN A 294 9.78 15.12 -7.85
CA ASN A 294 9.61 15.98 -9.01
C ASN A 294 10.90 16.16 -9.81
N THR A 295 12.04 16.21 -9.13
CA THR A 295 13.37 16.31 -9.74
C THR A 295 13.76 15.00 -10.42
N TYR A 296 13.51 13.86 -9.77
CA TYR A 296 13.81 12.54 -10.33
C TYR A 296 12.88 12.20 -11.51
N ASN A 297 11.57 12.36 -11.35
CA ASN A 297 10.60 12.09 -12.41
C ASN A 297 9.56 13.23 -12.52
N PRO A 298 9.76 14.19 -13.45
CA PRO A 298 8.89 15.37 -13.59
C PRO A 298 7.49 15.03 -14.12
N HIS A 299 7.25 13.79 -14.53
CA HIS A 299 5.94 13.34 -14.97
C HIS A 299 5.04 12.91 -13.82
N PHE A 300 5.61 12.43 -12.70
CA PHE A 300 4.85 11.81 -11.62
C PHE A 300 3.79 12.74 -11.03
N TRP A 301 4.19 13.86 -10.40
CA TRP A 301 3.22 14.77 -9.78
C TRP A 301 2.30 15.44 -10.79
N ARG A 302 2.82 15.74 -11.99
CA ARG A 302 2.00 16.31 -13.07
C ARG A 302 0.83 15.39 -13.40
N LEU A 303 1.10 14.10 -13.64
CA LEU A 303 0.07 13.11 -13.97
C LEU A 303 -0.82 12.79 -12.77
N MET A 304 -0.22 12.63 -11.59
CA MET A 304 -0.93 12.35 -10.35
C MET A 304 -1.97 13.43 -10.04
N LEU A 305 -1.63 14.71 -10.20
CA LEU A 305 -2.52 15.83 -9.89
C LEU A 305 -3.49 16.20 -11.02
N SER A 306 -3.19 15.81 -12.27
CA SER A 306 -4.02 16.14 -13.44
C SER A 306 -5.10 15.09 -13.73
N ASP A 307 -4.69 13.85 -13.95
CA ASP A 307 -5.57 12.72 -14.31
C ASP A 307 -4.90 11.40 -13.90
N PRO A 308 -4.91 11.08 -12.60
CA PRO A 308 -4.21 9.92 -12.08
C PRO A 308 -4.84 8.59 -12.54
N TYR A 309 -6.14 8.56 -12.80
CA TYR A 309 -6.81 7.36 -13.27
C TYR A 309 -6.40 7.02 -14.71
N ALA A 310 -6.35 8.01 -15.60
CA ALA A 310 -5.86 7.78 -16.96
C ALA A 310 -4.37 7.38 -16.97
N ALA A 311 -3.56 7.95 -16.07
CA ALA A 311 -2.17 7.53 -15.89
C ALA A 311 -2.08 6.06 -15.43
N ALA A 312 -2.80 5.68 -14.38
CA ALA A 312 -2.84 4.31 -13.86
C ALA A 312 -3.34 3.27 -14.88
N GLN A 313 -4.26 3.67 -15.78
CA GLN A 313 -4.79 2.78 -16.82
C GLN A 313 -3.80 2.45 -17.94
N GLN A 314 -2.72 3.22 -18.11
CA GLN A 314 -1.76 2.99 -19.20
C GLN A 314 -1.02 1.66 -19.07
N LYS A 315 -0.76 1.18 -17.85
CA LYS A 315 -0.13 -0.13 -17.55
C LYS A 315 0.97 -0.53 -18.54
N PRO A 316 2.06 0.24 -18.61
CA PRO A 316 3.13 -0.04 -19.56
C PRO A 316 3.76 -1.41 -19.26
N GLY A 317 4.02 -2.18 -20.31
CA GLY A 317 4.67 -3.50 -20.16
C GLY A 317 6.17 -3.42 -19.88
N MET A 318 6.79 -2.26 -20.12
CA MET A 318 8.19 -1.96 -19.85
C MET A 318 8.33 -0.46 -19.56
N TYR A 319 9.36 -0.10 -18.80
CA TYR A 319 9.74 1.28 -18.55
C TYR A 319 11.26 1.39 -18.37
N SER A 320 11.78 2.61 -18.45
CA SER A 320 13.11 2.96 -17.97
C SER A 320 12.96 3.97 -16.82
N HIS A 321 13.99 4.10 -16.00
CA HIS A 321 14.02 5.12 -14.96
C HIS A 321 13.78 6.52 -15.52
N GLU A 322 13.08 7.35 -14.75
CA GLU A 322 12.77 8.76 -15.03
C GLU A 322 11.79 8.99 -16.20
N THR A 323 11.26 7.93 -16.82
CA THR A 323 10.32 8.07 -17.94
C THR A 323 8.88 8.26 -17.50
N LYS A 324 8.03 8.66 -18.46
CA LYS A 324 6.58 8.79 -18.25
C LYS A 324 5.94 7.44 -17.92
N GLU A 325 6.44 6.36 -18.51
CA GLU A 325 5.96 4.99 -18.31
C GLU A 325 6.22 4.56 -16.86
N GLU A 326 7.40 4.85 -16.30
CA GLU A 326 7.69 4.63 -14.88
C GLU A 326 6.67 5.36 -14.01
N ALA A 327 6.43 6.65 -14.27
CA ALA A 327 5.45 7.43 -13.53
C ALA A 327 4.03 6.83 -13.60
N CYS A 328 3.56 6.43 -14.79
CA CYS A 328 2.25 5.80 -14.96
C CYS A 328 2.13 4.48 -14.20
N LEU A 329 3.17 3.64 -14.23
CA LEU A 329 3.19 2.37 -13.51
C LEU A 329 3.14 2.60 -11.99
N MET A 330 3.99 3.48 -11.47
CA MET A 330 4.06 3.78 -10.04
C MET A 330 2.79 4.46 -9.51
N ILE A 331 2.18 5.35 -10.30
CA ILE A 331 0.85 5.89 -10.00
C ILE A 331 -0.16 4.75 -9.92
N GLY A 332 -0.13 3.78 -10.83
CA GLY A 332 -0.99 2.59 -10.78
C GLY A 332 -0.87 1.81 -9.46
N TYR A 333 0.34 1.70 -8.92
CA TYR A 333 0.60 1.00 -7.66
C TYR A 333 0.15 1.78 -6.42
N CYS A 334 0.33 3.10 -6.39
CA CYS A 334 0.03 3.88 -5.19
C CYS A 334 -1.33 4.60 -5.21
N LEU A 335 -1.98 4.77 -6.36
CA LEU A 335 -3.16 5.64 -6.51
C LEU A 335 -4.27 5.37 -5.49
N ALA A 336 -4.58 4.10 -5.25
CA ALA A 336 -5.65 3.74 -4.32
C ALA A 336 -5.40 4.29 -2.91
N SER A 337 -4.18 4.16 -2.38
CA SER A 337 -3.81 4.70 -1.06
C SER A 337 -3.95 6.22 -0.97
N TRP A 338 -3.61 6.94 -2.04
CA TRP A 338 -3.70 8.39 -2.11
C TRP A 338 -5.16 8.88 -2.20
N VAL A 339 -6.00 8.22 -3.01
CA VAL A 339 -7.42 8.56 -3.14
C VAL A 339 -8.20 8.21 -1.87
N GLU A 340 -7.76 7.17 -1.16
CA GLU A 340 -8.33 6.73 0.11
C GLU A 340 -7.86 7.56 1.32
N THR A 341 -6.96 8.53 1.10
CA THR A 341 -6.50 9.45 2.15
C THR A 341 -7.17 10.82 1.96
N PRO A 342 -8.11 11.20 2.85
CA PRO A 342 -8.77 12.51 2.76
C PRO A 342 -7.74 13.64 2.85
N GLY A 343 -7.88 14.67 2.00
CA GLY A 343 -7.00 15.85 2.03
C GLY A 343 -5.58 15.66 1.44
N ALA A 344 -5.19 14.45 1.05
CA ALA A 344 -3.84 14.20 0.51
C ALA A 344 -3.57 14.96 -0.81
N PHE A 345 -4.51 14.88 -1.76
CA PHE A 345 -4.40 15.61 -3.03
C PHE A 345 -4.38 17.13 -2.84
N ASP A 346 -5.18 17.66 -1.93
CA ASP A 346 -5.26 19.11 -1.68
C ASP A 346 -3.99 19.62 -1.00
N THR A 347 -3.40 18.81 -0.12
CA THR A 347 -2.09 19.09 0.51
C THR A 347 -1.01 19.23 -0.56
N ILE A 348 -0.87 18.23 -1.44
CA ILE A 348 0.16 18.25 -2.50
C ILE A 348 -0.11 19.35 -3.53
N ARG A 349 -1.38 19.62 -3.88
CA ARG A 349 -1.73 20.71 -4.80
C ARG A 349 -1.45 22.10 -4.22
N THR A 350 -1.62 22.27 -2.92
CA THR A 350 -1.25 23.52 -2.24
C THR A 350 0.26 23.69 -2.31
N LEU A 351 0.99 22.62 -1.99
CA LEU A 351 2.45 22.59 -2.04
C LEU A 351 3.00 22.91 -3.44
N SER A 352 2.40 22.35 -4.50
CA SER A 352 2.82 22.57 -5.90
C SER A 352 2.62 24.00 -6.40
N LYS A 353 1.92 24.86 -5.65
CA LYS A 353 1.74 26.29 -5.97
C LYS A 353 2.71 27.19 -5.20
N THR A 354 3.27 26.67 -4.11
CA THR A 354 4.16 27.41 -3.20
C THR A 354 5.64 27.16 -3.45
N ILE A 355 5.96 26.13 -4.23
CA ILE A 355 7.29 25.77 -4.72
C ILE A 355 7.32 26.08 -6.22
#